data_AF-A0A831WBU7-F1
#
_entry.id   AF-A0A831WBU7-F1
#
_cell.length_a   1.000
_cell.length_b   1.000
_cell.length_c   1.000
_cell.angle_alpha   90.00
_cell.angle_beta   90.00
_cell.angle_gamma   90.00
#
_symmetry.space_group_name_H-M   'P 1'
#
loop_
_entity.id
_entity.type
_entity.pdbx_description
1 polymer ?
#
loop_
_entity_poly.entity_id
_entity_poly.type
_entity_poly.pdbx_seq_one_letter_code
_entity_poly.pdbx_strand_id
1 'polypeptide(L)'
;TTQINSLVASLQRARSEAILRHLPVTVCSSSNGSACTDDNWQDGWIVFVDVNGDAAVDAEDEILQAQAQLNGDTSLDSSSGDTRIVYDSRGFTPNTSLTFSLCDDRGSSYGKSISISNTGRVTRGGAVTC
;
A
#
# COMPACT_ATOMS: atom_id res chain seq x y z
N THR A 1 -2.29 -15.31 5.96
CA THR A 1 -3.48 -14.45 6.23
C THR A 1 -3.13 -13.19 7.01
N THR A 2 -2.16 -13.19 7.92
CA THR A 2 -1.72 -11.98 8.66
C THR A 2 -1.12 -10.90 7.75
N GLN A 3 -0.38 -11.28 6.72
CA GLN A 3 0.37 -10.37 5.86
C GLN A 3 -0.51 -9.37 5.09
N ILE A 4 -1.59 -9.84 4.45
CA ILE A 4 -2.53 -8.96 3.76
C ILE A 4 -3.30 -8.05 4.73
N ASN A 5 -3.48 -8.47 5.98
CA ASN A 5 -4.09 -7.62 7.00
C ASN A 5 -3.17 -6.47 7.40
N SER A 6 -1.84 -6.66 7.38
CA SER A 6 -0.87 -5.58 7.59
C SER A 6 -1.01 -4.51 6.52
N LEU A 7 -1.15 -4.90 5.25
CA LEU A 7 -1.35 -3.94 4.16
C LEU A 7 -2.68 -3.19 4.31
N VAL A 8 -3.77 -3.88 4.64
CA VAL A 8 -5.06 -3.24 4.92
C VAL A 8 -4.94 -2.23 6.07
N ALA A 9 -4.23 -2.58 7.15
CA ALA A 9 -4.03 -1.68 8.29
C ALA A 9 -3.20 -0.45 7.89
N SER A 10 -2.13 -0.62 7.12
CA SER A 10 -1.32 0.50 6.61
C SER A 10 -2.12 1.44 5.71
N LEU A 11 -2.93 0.91 4.79
CA LEU A 11 -3.79 1.71 3.91
C LEU A 11 -4.86 2.48 4.70
N GLN A 12 -5.49 1.84 5.69
CA GLN A 12 -6.46 2.49 6.56
C GLN A 12 -5.83 3.59 7.42
N ARG A 13 -4.60 3.35 7.89
CA ARG A 13 -3.82 4.35 8.61
C ARG A 13 -3.46 5.52 7.71
N ALA A 14 -2.92 5.27 6.53
CA ALA A 14 -2.58 6.31 5.56
C ALA A 14 -3.77 7.23 5.26
N ARG A 15 -4.94 6.63 4.99
CA ARG A 15 -6.19 7.37 4.78
C ARG A 15 -6.58 8.23 5.97
N SER A 16 -6.46 7.70 7.19
CA SER A 16 -6.83 8.41 8.41
C SER A 16 -5.89 9.58 8.68
N GLU A 17 -4.59 9.38 8.47
CA GLU A 17 -3.56 10.41 8.63
C GLU A 17 -3.74 11.53 7.60
N ALA A 18 -4.09 11.20 6.35
CA ALA A 18 -4.35 12.22 5.32
C ALA A 18 -5.52 13.13 5.71
N ILE A 19 -6.59 12.56 6.25
CA ILE A 19 -7.76 13.31 6.73
C ILE A 19 -7.40 14.13 7.97
N LEU A 20 -6.70 13.55 8.95
CA LEU A 20 -6.37 14.19 10.22
C LEU A 20 -5.40 15.37 10.05
N ARG A 21 -4.39 15.20 9.22
CA ARG A 21 -3.35 16.21 8.97
C ARG A 21 -3.75 17.20 7.87
N HIS A 22 -4.82 16.91 7.14
CA HIS A 22 -5.24 17.68 5.97
C HIS A 22 -4.16 17.82 4.90
N LEU A 23 -3.32 16.79 4.76
CA LEU A 23 -2.19 16.71 3.84
C LEU A 23 -2.24 15.40 3.05
N PRO A 24 -1.66 15.34 1.85
CA PRO A 24 -1.48 14.08 1.14
C PRO A 24 -0.64 13.08 1.97
N VAL A 25 -1.01 11.80 1.89
CA VAL A 25 -0.23 10.71 2.49
C VAL A 25 -0.03 9.64 1.45
N THR A 26 1.22 9.26 1.26
CA THR A 26 1.63 8.31 0.24
C THR A 26 2.04 6.99 0.87
N VAL A 27 1.56 5.90 0.27
CA VAL A 27 2.00 4.53 0.57
C VAL A 27 2.75 4.02 -0.64
N CYS A 28 3.99 3.59 -0.49
CA CYS A 28 4.79 3.08 -1.60
C CYS A 28 5.60 1.84 -1.23
N SER A 29 5.91 1.00 -2.22
CA SER A 29 6.83 -0.11 -2.04
C SER A 29 8.22 0.40 -1.66
N SER A 30 8.83 -0.28 -0.70
CA SER A 30 10.12 0.11 -0.15
C SER A 30 10.82 -1.10 0.46
N SER A 31 12.01 -1.41 -0.06
CA SER A 31 12.89 -2.46 0.48
C SER A 31 13.82 -1.96 1.58
N ASN A 32 13.96 -0.64 1.75
CA ASN A 32 14.89 -0.02 2.70
C ASN A 32 14.21 0.65 3.91
N GLY A 33 12.90 0.86 3.85
CA GLY A 33 12.12 1.50 4.93
C GLY A 33 12.34 3.01 5.10
N SER A 34 13.06 3.65 4.17
CA SER A 34 13.39 5.08 4.24
C SER A 34 13.06 5.86 2.96
N ALA A 35 12.86 5.19 1.83
CA ALA A 35 12.46 5.80 0.57
C ALA A 35 11.58 4.84 -0.24
N CYS A 36 10.78 5.38 -1.16
CA CYS A 36 10.12 4.56 -2.17
C CYS A 36 11.17 3.95 -3.09
N THR A 37 11.12 2.63 -3.33
CA THR A 37 12.09 1.96 -4.19
C THR A 37 11.49 1.53 -5.53
N ASP A 38 10.17 1.65 -5.69
CA ASP A 38 9.43 1.23 -6.89
C ASP A 38 9.68 -0.25 -7.26
N ASP A 39 10.03 -1.04 -6.24
CA ASP A 39 10.20 -2.49 -6.33
C ASP A 39 8.90 -3.23 -5.96
N ASN A 40 9.02 -4.50 -5.63
CA ASN A 40 7.90 -5.34 -5.27
C ASN A 40 7.35 -5.00 -3.87
N TRP A 41 6.03 -5.08 -3.73
CA TRP A 41 5.37 -4.84 -2.45
C TRP A 41 5.66 -5.91 -1.40
N GLN A 42 6.07 -7.12 -1.80
CA GLN A 42 6.50 -8.13 -0.82
C GLN A 42 7.81 -7.76 -0.11
N ASP A 43 8.64 -6.90 -0.69
CA ASP A 43 9.92 -6.48 -0.08
C ASP A 43 9.73 -5.48 1.05
N GLY A 44 8.53 -4.91 1.16
CA GLY A 44 8.13 -3.97 2.19
C GLY A 44 7.44 -2.74 1.60
N TRP A 45 6.95 -1.89 2.48
CA TRP A 45 6.35 -0.61 2.10
C TRP A 45 6.48 0.39 3.23
N ILE A 46 6.37 1.67 2.87
CA ILE A 46 6.33 2.77 3.83
C ILE A 46 5.03 3.56 3.67
N VAL A 47 4.65 4.24 4.75
CA VAL A 47 3.57 5.23 4.79
C VAL A 47 4.18 6.53 5.29
N PHE A 48 4.03 7.61 4.54
CA PHE A 48 4.59 8.91 4.91
C PHE A 48 3.66 10.06 4.54
N VAL A 49 3.75 11.15 5.29
CA VAL A 49 3.09 12.42 4.93
C VAL A 49 3.89 13.05 3.82
N ASP A 50 3.23 13.32 2.70
CA ASP A 50 3.80 13.85 1.48
C ASP A 50 3.42 15.33 1.38
N VAL A 51 4.29 16.19 1.91
CA VAL A 51 3.99 17.62 2.12
C VAL A 51 3.93 18.37 0.79
N ASN A 52 4.79 17.99 -0.15
CA ASN A 52 4.90 18.65 -1.46
C ASN A 52 3.98 18.02 -2.54
N GLY A 53 3.44 16.82 -2.29
CA GLY A 53 2.51 16.09 -3.15
C GLY A 53 3.17 15.42 -4.36
N ASP A 54 4.47 15.12 -4.32
CA ASP A 54 5.21 14.54 -5.44
C ASP A 54 5.35 13.00 -5.39
N ALA A 55 4.80 12.38 -4.33
CA ALA A 55 4.84 10.96 -4.06
C ALA A 55 6.26 10.38 -3.88
N ALA A 56 7.24 11.20 -3.53
CA ALA A 56 8.59 10.80 -3.11
C ALA A 56 8.83 11.18 -1.65
N VAL A 57 9.83 10.58 -1.00
CA VAL A 57 10.18 10.92 0.38
C VAL A 57 11.24 12.02 0.37
N ASP A 58 10.88 13.17 0.91
CA ASP A 58 11.75 14.32 1.05
C ASP A 58 12.16 14.60 2.51
N ALA A 59 13.05 15.58 2.69
CA ALA A 59 13.51 16.02 4.01
C ALA A 59 12.41 16.67 4.87
N GLU A 60 11.35 17.18 4.24
CA GLU A 60 10.20 17.80 4.91
C GLU A 60 9.10 16.78 5.25
N ASP A 61 9.21 15.55 4.72
CA ASP A 61 8.23 14.51 4.91
C ASP A 61 8.46 13.71 6.20
N GLU A 62 7.37 13.16 6.73
CA GLU A 62 7.40 12.34 7.94
C GLU A 62 7.00 10.90 7.61
N ILE A 63 7.94 9.97 7.76
CA ILE A 63 7.65 8.53 7.66
C ILE A 63 6.86 8.11 8.91
N LEU A 64 5.60 7.77 8.69
CA LEU A 64 4.67 7.37 9.73
C LEU A 64 4.79 5.90 10.07
N GLN A 65 5.12 5.04 9.10
CA GLN A 65 5.27 3.59 9.26
C GLN A 65 6.22 3.04 8.20
N ALA A 66 7.06 2.09 8.60
CA ALA A 66 7.78 1.22 7.70
C ALA A 66 7.40 -0.24 8.01
N GLN A 67 6.99 -0.97 6.98
CA GLN A 67 6.71 -2.39 7.03
C GLN A 67 7.86 -3.14 6.35
N ALA A 68 8.47 -4.06 7.07
CA ALA A 68 9.51 -4.93 6.53
C ALA A 68 8.94 -5.98 5.56
N GLN A 69 9.85 -6.60 4.80
CA GLN A 69 9.58 -7.70 3.88
C GLN A 69 8.61 -8.74 4.46
N LEU A 70 7.71 -9.21 3.61
CA LEU A 70 6.79 -10.30 3.91
C LEU A 70 7.56 -11.60 4.12
N ASN A 71 7.12 -12.41 5.08
CA ASN A 71 7.75 -13.67 5.41
C ASN A 71 7.28 -14.79 4.47
N GLY A 72 8.19 -15.74 4.21
CA GLY A 72 7.92 -16.92 3.40
C GLY A 72 7.90 -16.62 1.90
N ASP A 73 7.60 -17.64 1.09
CA ASP A 73 7.53 -17.52 -0.36
C ASP A 73 6.20 -16.91 -0.80
N THR A 74 5.97 -15.65 -0.42
CA THR A 74 4.74 -14.92 -0.77
C THR A 74 4.99 -13.81 -1.78
N SER A 75 4.17 -13.74 -2.82
CA SER A 75 4.13 -12.64 -3.79
C SER A 75 3.01 -11.68 -3.45
N LEU A 76 3.25 -10.38 -3.58
CA LEU A 76 2.24 -9.34 -3.42
C LEU A 76 2.25 -8.43 -4.65
N ASP A 77 1.28 -8.66 -5.52
CA ASP A 77 1.20 -8.02 -6.83
C ASP A 77 0.07 -7.00 -6.88
N SER A 78 0.30 -5.84 -7.50
CA SER A 78 -0.75 -4.86 -7.81
C SER A 78 -1.24 -5.04 -9.26
N SER A 79 -2.55 -4.93 -9.49
CA SER A 79 -3.19 -5.22 -10.78
C SER A 79 -2.68 -4.39 -11.98
N SER A 80 -2.05 -3.26 -11.69
CA SER A 80 -1.58 -2.26 -12.67
C SER A 80 -0.06 -2.06 -12.60
N GLY A 81 0.65 -2.80 -11.74
CA GLY A 81 2.07 -2.57 -11.46
C GLY A 81 2.35 -1.28 -10.70
N ASP A 82 1.31 -0.63 -10.15
CA ASP A 82 1.47 0.56 -9.32
C ASP A 82 2.31 0.22 -8.07
N THR A 83 3.33 1.03 -7.85
CA THR A 83 4.23 0.95 -6.68
C THR A 83 3.87 1.98 -5.62
N ARG A 84 2.87 2.85 -5.90
CA ARG A 84 2.49 3.97 -5.04
C ARG A 84 0.98 4.16 -4.99
N ILE A 85 0.49 4.61 -3.83
CA ILE A 85 -0.90 4.95 -3.58
C ILE A 85 -0.91 6.25 -2.81
N VAL A 86 -1.51 7.28 -3.40
CA VAL A 86 -1.61 8.61 -2.80
C VAL A 86 -3.03 8.83 -2.29
N TYR A 87 -3.16 9.09 -0.99
CA TYR A 87 -4.39 9.56 -0.38
C TYR A 87 -4.37 11.09 -0.32
N ASP A 88 -5.38 11.75 -0.87
CA ASP A 88 -5.56 13.19 -0.71
C ASP A 88 -6.08 13.55 0.70
N SER A 89 -6.14 14.85 1.01
CA SER A 89 -6.59 15.35 2.32
C SER A 89 -8.05 15.01 2.69
N ARG A 90 -8.83 14.44 1.76
CA ARG A 90 -10.20 13.92 1.98
C ARG A 90 -10.20 12.41 2.18
N GLY A 91 -9.03 11.76 2.10
CA GLY A 91 -8.84 10.33 2.18
C GLY A 91 -9.29 9.59 0.92
N PHE A 92 -9.27 10.25 -0.24
CA PHE A 92 -9.56 9.65 -1.54
C PHE A 92 -8.26 9.32 -2.26
N THR A 93 -8.29 8.36 -3.19
CA THR A 93 -7.15 8.02 -4.05
C THR A 93 -7.51 8.38 -5.49
N PRO A 94 -7.54 9.68 -5.84
CA PRO A 94 -8.00 10.13 -7.14
C PRO A 94 -7.13 9.51 -8.24
N ASN A 95 -7.78 8.99 -9.29
CA ASN A 95 -7.14 8.30 -10.41
C ASN A 95 -6.53 6.92 -10.11
N THR A 96 -6.66 6.40 -8.88
CA THR A 96 -6.18 5.08 -8.51
C THR A 96 -7.35 4.16 -8.17
N SER A 97 -7.47 3.06 -8.90
CA SER A 97 -8.34 1.93 -8.55
C SER A 97 -7.58 0.65 -8.87
N LEU A 98 -7.11 -0.05 -7.85
CA LEU A 98 -6.23 -1.20 -8.02
C LEU A 98 -6.65 -2.35 -7.10
N THR A 99 -6.21 -3.55 -7.47
CA THR A 99 -6.35 -4.75 -6.64
C THR A 99 -4.96 -5.29 -6.33
N PHE A 100 -4.71 -5.56 -5.06
CA PHE A 100 -3.57 -6.36 -4.64
C PHE A 100 -3.96 -7.82 -4.55
N SER A 101 -3.08 -8.69 -5.03
CA SER A 101 -3.16 -10.14 -4.90
C SER A 101 -2.00 -10.63 -4.07
N LEU A 102 -2.29 -11.22 -2.91
CA LEU A 102 -1.31 -11.94 -2.09
C LEU A 102 -1.40 -13.42 -2.44
N CYS A 103 -0.28 -13.97 -2.91
CA CYS A 103 -0.10 -15.36 -3.29
C CYS A 103 0.96 -16.02 -2.43
N ASP A 104 0.85 -17.33 -2.24
CA ASP A 104 1.85 -18.17 -1.59
C ASP A 104 1.98 -19.52 -2.32
N ASP A 105 2.93 -20.34 -1.90
CA ASP A 105 3.25 -21.66 -2.47
C ASP A 105 2.06 -22.66 -2.50
N ARG A 106 1.00 -22.41 -1.74
CA ARG A 106 -0.22 -23.22 -1.75
C ARG A 106 -1.15 -22.91 -2.93
N GLY A 107 -0.85 -21.85 -3.68
CA GLY A 107 -1.51 -21.46 -4.92
C GLY A 107 -2.80 -20.63 -4.77
N SER A 108 -3.41 -20.31 -5.90
CA SER A 108 -4.53 -19.37 -6.10
C SER A 108 -5.74 -19.59 -5.19
N SER A 109 -6.04 -20.84 -4.83
CA SER A 109 -7.14 -21.18 -3.90
C SER A 109 -6.94 -20.64 -2.48
N TYR A 110 -5.69 -20.43 -2.06
CA TYR A 110 -5.33 -19.87 -0.76
C TYR A 110 -4.99 -18.39 -0.83
N GLY A 111 -4.78 -17.86 -2.03
CA GLY A 111 -4.54 -16.46 -2.29
C GLY A 111 -5.64 -15.55 -1.74
N LYS A 112 -5.28 -14.30 -1.51
CA LYS A 112 -6.17 -13.26 -0.98
C LYS A 112 -6.05 -12.00 -1.81
N SER A 113 -7.17 -11.33 -2.07
CA SER A 113 -7.16 -10.01 -2.69
C SER A 113 -7.61 -8.92 -1.73
N ILE A 114 -7.13 -7.71 -1.97
CA ILE A 114 -7.79 -6.48 -1.54
C ILE A 114 -7.91 -5.53 -2.72
N SER A 115 -9.02 -4.82 -2.81
CA SER A 115 -9.23 -3.79 -3.84
C SER A 115 -9.38 -2.44 -3.18
N ILE A 116 -8.86 -1.41 -3.84
CA ILE A 116 -8.95 -0.01 -3.45
C ILE A 116 -9.72 0.70 -4.55
N SER A 117 -10.78 1.40 -4.14
CA SER A 117 -11.55 2.28 -5.03
C SER A 117 -10.99 3.70 -5.01
N ASN A 118 -11.31 4.50 -6.02
CA ASN A 118 -10.94 5.91 -6.11
C ASN A 118 -11.39 6.77 -4.90
N THR A 119 -12.35 6.31 -4.10
CA THR A 119 -12.76 6.97 -2.84
C THR A 119 -11.86 6.58 -1.65
N GLY A 120 -10.74 5.90 -1.89
CA GLY A 120 -9.82 5.41 -0.86
C GLY A 120 -10.38 4.26 -0.01
N ARG A 121 -11.50 3.64 -0.41
CA ARG A 121 -12.09 2.54 0.34
C ARG A 121 -11.39 1.24 0.00
N VAL A 122 -10.85 0.57 1.02
CA VAL A 122 -10.26 -0.77 0.94
C VAL A 122 -11.34 -1.83 1.19
N THR A 123 -11.45 -2.82 0.29
CA THR A 123 -12.34 -3.97 0.41
C THR A 123 -11.56 -5.26 0.24
N ARG A 124 -11.86 -6.29 1.05
CA ARG A 124 -11.26 -7.61 0.89
C ARG A 124 -11.98 -8.40 -0.21
N GLY A 125 -11.21 -9.04 -1.07
CA GLY A 125 -11.69 -9.95 -2.10
C GLY A 125 -11.39 -11.42 -1.78
N GLY A 126 -11.89 -12.30 -2.66
CA GLY A 126 -11.76 -13.75 -2.54
C GLY A 126 -10.47 -14.30 -3.17
N ALA A 127 -10.57 -15.52 -3.71
CA ALA A 127 -9.49 -16.18 -4.44
C ALA A 127 -8.94 -15.28 -5.56
N VAL A 128 -7.64 -15.35 -5.79
CA VAL A 128 -6.89 -14.51 -6.75
C VAL A 128 -6.14 -15.39 -7.71
N THR A 129 -5.82 -14.85 -8.89
CA THR A 129 -4.88 -15.46 -9.81
C THR A 129 -3.46 -15.18 -9.33
N CYS A 130 -2.80 -16.24 -8.90
CA CYS A 130 -1.35 -16.40 -8.97
C CYS A 130 -1.04 -17.02 -10.33
#